data_AF-A0AAJ6NNF1-F1
#
_entry.id   AF-A0AAJ6NNF1-F1
#
_cell.length_a   1.000
_cell.length_b   1.000
_cell.length_c   1.000
_cell.angle_alpha   90.00
_cell.angle_beta   90.00
_cell.angle_gamma   90.00
#
_symmetry.space_group_name_H-M   'P 1'
#
loop_
_entity.id
_entity.type
_entity.pdbx_description
1 polymer ?
#
loop_
_entity_poly.entity_id
_entity_poly.type
_entity_poly.pdbx_seq_one_letter_code
_entity_poly.pdbx_strand_id
1 'polypeptide(L)' 'MTESSELTATDPVTAQELTELITELEEYRERLVNDTLTMAQRAKMLRSQALAQLEPDLAKIDATLQALRNQQAALT' A
#
# COMPACT_ATOMS: atom_id res chain seq x y z
N MET A 1 -14.11 -24.78 -20.30
CA MET A 1 -12.93 -24.08 -19.77
C MET A 1 -13.37 -23.45 -18.47
N THR A 2 -12.81 -23.99 -17.40
CA THR A 2 -13.43 -24.05 -16.08
C THR A 2 -13.09 -22.83 -15.23
N GLU A 3 -14.09 -22.40 -14.45
CA GLU A 3 -14.01 -21.57 -13.25
C GLU A 3 -13.51 -20.13 -13.40
N SER A 4 -14.45 -19.26 -13.78
CA SER A 4 -14.59 -17.96 -13.13
C SER A 4 -14.71 -18.20 -11.63
N SER A 5 -13.61 -18.08 -10.88
CA SER A 5 -13.63 -18.15 -9.41
C SER A 5 -14.61 -17.10 -8.89
N GLU A 6 -15.71 -17.61 -8.35
CA GLU A 6 -16.69 -16.89 -7.56
C GLU A 6 -15.99 -16.28 -6.35
N LEU A 7 -15.64 -14.99 -6.43
CA LEU A 7 -15.16 -14.17 -5.32
C LEU A 7 -16.28 -13.84 -4.32
N THR A 8 -17.16 -14.80 -4.04
CA THR A 8 -18.30 -14.64 -3.14
C THR A 8 -18.31 -15.77 -2.10
N ALA A 9 -17.34 -15.73 -1.20
CA ALA A 9 -17.49 -16.30 0.13
C ALA A 9 -16.72 -15.41 1.11
N THR A 10 -17.42 -14.91 2.11
CA THR A 10 -16.94 -14.17 3.27
C THR A 10 -16.09 -15.09 4.15
N ASP A 11 -14.97 -15.59 3.63
CA ASP A 11 -14.00 -16.28 4.47
C ASP A 11 -13.38 -15.24 5.42
N PRO A 12 -13.22 -15.58 6.71
CA PRO A 12 -12.59 -14.68 7.65
C PRO A 12 -11.16 -14.43 7.20
N VAL A 13 -10.87 -13.17 6.84
CA VAL A 13 -9.52 -12.73 6.50
C VAL A 13 -8.56 -13.20 7.58
N THR A 14 -7.59 -14.03 7.19
CA THR A 14 -6.64 -14.65 8.10
C THR A 14 -5.52 -13.67 8.46
N ALA A 15 -4.86 -13.88 9.60
CA ALA A 15 -3.69 -13.10 9.99
C ALA A 15 -2.55 -13.18 8.95
N GLN A 16 -2.45 -14.29 8.23
CA GLN A 16 -1.47 -14.52 7.17
C GLN A 16 -1.77 -13.62 5.95
N GLU A 17 -3.02 -13.61 5.47
CA GLU A 17 -3.44 -12.75 4.35
C GLU A 17 -3.27 -11.27 4.67
N LEU A 18 -3.53 -10.84 5.92
CA LEU A 18 -3.23 -9.48 6.35
C LEU A 18 -1.74 -9.18 6.35
N THR A 19 -0.90 -10.15 6.74
CA THR A 19 0.56 -9.96 6.70
C THR A 19 1.04 -9.74 5.28
N GLU A 20 0.56 -10.54 4.33
CA GLU A 20 0.90 -10.43 2.92
C GLU A 20 0.42 -9.09 2.35
N LEU A 21 -0.84 -8.72 2.61
CA LEU A 21 -1.39 -7.43 2.16
C LEU A 21 -0.65 -6.22 2.74
N ILE A 22 -0.30 -6.24 4.03
CA ILE A 22 0.50 -5.19 4.66
C ILE A 22 1.86 -5.08 3.97
N THR A 23 2.52 -6.22 3.73
CA THR A 23 3.84 -6.27 3.08
C THR A 23 3.78 -5.70 1.66
N GLU A 24 2.81 -6.12 0.86
CA GLU A 24 2.64 -5.62 -0.51
C GLU A 24 2.36 -4.11 -0.55
N LEU A 25 1.58 -3.61 0.41
CA LEU A 25 1.24 -2.19 0.49
C LEU A 25 2.43 -1.34 0.95
N GLU A 26 3.28 -1.86 1.84
CA GLU A 26 4.55 -1.24 2.22
C GLU A 26 5.54 -1.16 1.05
N GLU A 27 5.69 -2.25 0.29
CA GLU A 27 6.53 -2.27 -0.92
C GLU A 27 6.00 -1.30 -1.98
N TYR A 28 4.68 -1.24 -2.16
CA TYR A 28 4.06 -0.27 -3.05
C TYR A 28 4.36 1.18 -2.63
N ARG A 29 4.25 1.48 -1.34
CA ARG A 29 4.58 2.80 -0.79
C ARG A 29 6.03 3.19 -1.09
N GLU A 30 6.98 2.27 -0.88
CA GLU A 30 8.40 2.51 -1.15
C GLU A 30 8.65 2.78 -2.64
N ARG A 31 8.12 1.90 -3.52
CA ARG A 31 8.23 2.06 -4.97
C ARG A 31 7.65 3.39 -5.43
N LEU A 32 6.48 3.78 -4.91
CA LEU A 32 5.85 5.05 -5.24
C LEU A 32 6.75 6.25 -4.91
N VAL A 33 7.40 6.24 -3.74
CA VAL A 33 8.38 7.28 -3.38
C VAL A 33 9.56 7.27 -4.34
N ASN A 34 10.14 6.10 -4.60
CA ASN A 34 11.33 5.97 -5.45
C ASN A 34 11.06 6.40 -6.90
N ASP A 35 9.93 6.00 -7.46
CA ASP A 35 9.49 6.37 -8.80
C ASP A 35 9.24 7.88 -8.89
N THR A 36 8.55 8.46 -7.90
CA THR A 36 8.30 9.91 -7.83
C THR A 36 9.61 10.69 -7.75
N LEU A 37 10.56 10.26 -6.92
CA LEU A 37 11.87 10.91 -6.81
C LEU A 37 12.68 10.78 -8.09
N THR A 38 12.62 9.63 -8.76
CA THR A 38 13.29 9.40 -10.04
C THR A 38 12.71 10.31 -11.13
N MET A 39 11.38 10.44 -11.19
CA MET A 39 10.71 11.34 -12.11
C MET A 39 11.01 12.80 -11.81
N ALA A 40 11.00 13.19 -10.52
CA ALA A 40 11.36 14.53 -10.08
C ALA A 40 12.78 14.90 -10.49
N GLN A 41 13.75 13.98 -10.32
CA GLN A 41 15.12 14.18 -10.74
C GLN A 41 15.22 14.41 -12.25
N ARG A 42 14.53 13.59 -13.06
CA ARG A 42 14.47 13.76 -14.53
C ARG A 42 13.83 15.09 -14.93
N ALA A 43 12.82 15.53 -14.20
CA ALA A 43 12.14 16.81 -14.39
C ALA A 43 12.89 18.02 -13.79
N LYS A 44 14.05 17.81 -13.16
CA LYS A 44 14.81 18.83 -12.40
C LYS A 44 13.97 19.51 -11.30
N MET A 45 12.98 18.80 -10.77
CA MET A 45 12.15 19.25 -9.65
C MET A 45 12.89 19.02 -8.33
N LEU A 46 12.73 19.96 -7.40
CA LEU A 46 13.26 19.80 -6.04
C LEU A 46 12.58 18.62 -5.34
N ARG A 47 13.37 17.82 -4.62
CA ARG A 47 12.87 16.68 -3.84
C ARG A 47 11.71 17.05 -2.91
N SER A 48 11.80 18.18 -2.22
CA SER A 48 10.76 18.66 -1.30
C SER A 48 9.43 18.93 -2.02
N GLN A 49 9.47 19.47 -3.24
CA GLN A 49 8.28 19.75 -4.04
C GLN A 49 7.64 18.46 -4.56
N ALA A 50 8.46 17.47 -4.94
CA ALA A 50 7.97 16.17 -5.37
C ALA A 50 7.31 15.40 -4.21
N LEU A 51 7.96 15.39 -3.04
CA LEU A 51 7.41 14.77 -1.83
C LEU A 51 6.13 15.47 -1.37
N ALA A 52 6.07 16.80 -1.41
CA ALA A 52 4.85 17.54 -1.04
C ALA A 52 3.64 17.19 -1.91
N GLN A 53 3.86 16.88 -3.19
CA GLN A 53 2.79 16.40 -4.08
C GLN A 53 2.39 14.95 -3.77
N LEU A 54 3.31 14.14 -3.29
CA LEU A 54 3.08 12.73 -2.97
C LEU A 54 2.46 12.53 -1.57
N GLU A 55 2.68 13.47 -0.65
CA GLU A 55 2.26 13.41 0.74
C GLU A 55 0.79 13.01 0.95
N PRO A 56 -0.20 13.53 0.20
CA PRO A 56 -1.60 13.15 0.39
C PRO A 56 -1.86 11.66 0.12
N ASP A 57 -1.13 11.07 -0.83
CA ASP A 57 -1.30 9.66 -1.18
C ASP A 57 -0.51 8.75 -0.22
N LEU A 58 0.68 9.18 0.21
CA LEU A 58 1.39 8.49 1.30
C LEU A 58 0.57 8.47 2.59
N ALA A 59 -0.07 9.59 2.95
CA ALA A 59 -0.91 9.67 4.13
C ALA A 59 -2.10 8.71 4.09
N LYS A 60 -2.72 8.52 2.92
CA LYS A 60 -3.80 7.53 2.74
C LYS A 60 -3.25 6.11 2.91
N ILE A 61 -2.13 5.80 2.27
CA ILE A 61 -1.49 4.47 2.37
C ILE A 61 -1.11 4.19 3.83
N ASP A 62 -0.54 5.16 4.53
CA ASP A 62 -0.14 5.04 5.94
C ASP A 62 -1.35 4.83 6.86
N ALA A 63 -2.46 5.54 6.62
CA ALA A 63 -3.70 5.32 7.34
C ALA A 63 -4.27 3.91 7.09
N THR A 64 -4.23 3.43 5.84
CA THR A 64 -4.66 2.06 5.50
C THR A 64 -3.76 1.01 6.15
N LEU A 65 -2.44 1.17 6.09
CA LEU A 65 -1.49 0.28 6.76
C LEU A 65 -1.76 0.21 8.26
N GLN A 66 -2.03 1.35 8.90
CA GLN A 66 -2.36 1.36 10.32
C GLN A 66 -3.67 0.61 10.61
N ALA A 67 -4.70 0.78 9.78
CA ALA A 67 -5.96 0.06 9.92
C ALA A 67 -5.77 -1.46 9.77
N LEU A 68 -4.98 -1.91 8.78
CA LEU A 68 -4.68 -3.32 8.55
C LEU A 68 -3.88 -3.92 9.72
N ARG A 69 -2.87 -3.21 10.23
CA ARG A 69 -2.11 -3.64 11.41
C ARG A 69 -2.98 -3.74 12.66
N ASN A 70 -3.91 -2.79 12.85
CA ASN A 70 -4.87 -2.86 13.95
C ASN A 70 -5.80 -4.08 13.82
N GLN A 71 -6.24 -4.40 12.60
CA GLN A 71 -7.05 -5.59 12.34
C GLN A 71 -6.27 -6.87 12.61
N GLN A 72 -5.01 -6.95 12.17
CA GLN A 72 -4.13 -8.09 12.44
C GLN A 72 -3.88 -8.29 13.93
N ALA A 73 -3.66 -7.21 14.68
CA ALA A 73 -3.49 -7.25 16.13
C ALA A 73 -4.75 -7.75 16.87
N ALA A 74 -5.94 -7.58 16.28
CA ALA A 74 -7.18 -8.12 16.83
C ALA A 74 -7.39 -9.62 16.56
N LEU A 75 -6.60 -10.20 15.65
CA LEU A 75 -6.62 -11.64 15.31
C LEU A 75 -5.54 -12.45 16.03
N THR A 76 -4.64 -11.79 16.77
CA THR A 76 -3.55 -12.40 17.55
C THR A 76 -3.90 -12.43 19.04
#